data_AF-B8C7Y6-F1
#
_entry.id   AF-B8C7Y6-F1
#
_cell.length_a   1.000
_cell.length_b   1.000
_cell.length_c   1.000
_cell.angle_alpha   90.00
_cell.angle_beta   90.00
_cell.angle_gamma   90.00
#
_symmetry.space_group_name_H-M   'P 1'
#
loop_
_entity.id
_entity.type
_entity.pdbx_description
1 polymer ?
#
loop_
_entity_poly.entity_id
_entity_poly.type
_entity_poly.pdbx_seq_one_letter_code
_entity_poly.pdbx_strand_id
1 'polypeptide(L)'
;MIMPEGHSQNHDAYLDRYLQTGFKKMMGKEREVEARRKDGTTFPCILGLSEVLNNGSRQFVGFIKDEREASDSLLFNILPEHIAHRLKADPGHIADHYDNTTILFADIVGFTDRTSKMSPHDVVSMLNDIFSRFDYLVDIYDLNKVKTIGDCYMVTSIPSDELEHDGCARVCRFALDLLKAVQEFNNAGPQHGPISFRVGIATGQVVAGVVGTKRFLFDMWGDAVNVAARMEQSGLPNQIQVTKEVINSAGPDFSFELRGTLSIKGKGPMDVYMLKSAKADMQLRHSAADAASKVPRSPLSIRPSSYNLG
;
A
#
# COMPACT_ATOMS: atom_id res chain seq x y z
N MET A 1 33.33 16.90 10.96
CA MET A 1 32.07 17.62 10.70
C MET A 1 32.41 18.82 9.83
N ILE A 2 31.87 18.89 8.61
CA ILE A 2 32.18 19.97 7.65
C ILE A 2 31.25 21.14 8.00
N MET A 3 31.71 22.05 8.86
CA MET A 3 31.04 23.34 9.09
C MET A 3 31.65 24.40 8.15
N PRO A 4 30.85 25.32 7.57
CA PRO A 4 31.36 26.46 6.81
C PRO A 4 32.22 27.39 7.69
N GLU A 5 33.30 27.95 7.12
CA GLU A 5 34.36 28.68 7.85
C GLU A 5 33.91 29.94 8.63
N GLY A 6 32.66 30.42 8.44
CA GLY A 6 32.10 31.53 9.23
C GLY A 6 31.41 31.13 10.55
N HIS A 7 31.08 29.85 10.73
CA HIS A 7 30.30 29.38 11.91
C HIS A 7 31.12 28.57 12.92
N SER A 8 32.32 28.11 12.55
CA SER A 8 33.20 27.33 13.44
C SER A 8 33.81 28.16 14.57
N GLN A 9 34.09 29.45 14.34
CA GLN A 9 34.79 30.32 15.29
C GLN A 9 34.01 30.60 16.58
N ASN A 10 32.68 30.42 16.57
CA ASN A 10 31.83 30.71 17.71
C ASN A 10 31.33 29.45 18.44
N HIS A 11 31.67 28.25 17.95
CA HIS A 11 31.14 26.98 18.46
C HIS A 11 31.51 26.75 19.95
N ASP A 12 32.78 26.89 20.28
CA ASP A 12 33.29 26.66 21.64
C ASP A 12 32.76 27.71 22.61
N ALA A 13 32.67 28.97 22.17
CA ALA A 13 32.09 30.06 22.94
C ALA A 13 30.59 29.87 23.25
N TYR A 14 29.83 29.18 22.38
CA TYR A 14 28.42 28.84 22.65
C TYR A 14 28.26 27.73 23.69
N LEU A 15 29.13 26.72 23.65
CA LEU A 15 29.17 25.63 24.63
C LEU A 15 29.61 26.14 26.01
N ASP A 16 30.66 26.95 26.08
CA ASP A 16 31.16 27.53 27.33
C ASP A 16 30.13 28.45 27.99
N ARG A 17 29.46 29.28 27.20
CA ARG A 17 28.37 30.13 27.69
C ARG A 17 27.19 29.31 28.22
N TYR A 18 26.85 28.19 27.58
CA TYR A 18 25.79 27.30 28.07
C TYR A 18 26.16 26.63 29.40
N LEU A 19 27.39 26.13 29.51
CA LEU A 19 27.91 25.49 30.72
C LEU A 19 27.97 26.47 31.92
N GLN A 20 28.24 27.75 31.68
CA GLN A 20 28.33 28.77 32.72
C GLN A 20 26.97 29.39 33.11
N THR A 21 26.05 29.57 32.15
CA THR A 21 24.82 30.38 32.38
C THR A 21 23.54 29.57 32.45
N GLY A 22 23.55 28.30 32.05
CA GLY A 22 22.34 27.47 31.92
C GLY A 22 21.36 27.94 30.83
N PHE A 23 21.70 28.99 30.07
CA PHE A 23 20.82 29.59 29.09
C PHE A 23 20.82 28.77 27.79
N LYS A 24 19.77 27.96 27.58
CA LYS A 24 19.59 27.09 26.40
C LYS A 24 19.27 27.91 25.14
N LYS A 25 20.28 28.48 24.48
CA LYS A 25 20.07 29.18 23.18
C LYS A 25 19.75 28.21 22.03
N MET A 26 20.27 26.96 22.11
CA MET A 26 20.18 25.92 21.05
C MET A 26 19.72 24.53 21.54
N MET A 27 19.69 24.29 22.85
CA MET A 27 19.42 22.96 23.41
C MET A 27 17.92 22.65 23.43
N GLY A 28 17.49 21.64 22.67
CA GLY A 28 16.10 21.22 22.53
C GLY A 28 15.28 21.98 21.49
N LYS A 29 15.93 22.73 20.57
CA LYS A 29 15.26 23.37 19.43
C LYS A 29 15.82 22.82 18.12
N GLU A 30 14.94 22.26 17.30
CA GLU A 30 15.22 21.84 15.94
C GLU A 30 15.44 23.06 15.03
N ARG A 31 16.33 22.94 14.04
CA ARG A 31 16.55 23.97 13.01
C ARG A 31 16.64 23.36 11.64
N GLU A 32 15.94 23.96 10.69
CA GLU A 32 16.20 23.77 9.27
C GLU A 32 17.56 24.37 8.91
N VAL A 33 18.42 23.55 8.32
CA VAL A 33 19.73 23.93 7.82
C VAL A 33 19.95 23.29 6.45
N GLU A 34 20.80 23.88 5.62
CA GLU A 34 21.18 23.30 4.34
C GLU A 34 22.46 22.46 4.52
N ALA A 35 22.33 21.13 4.42
CA ALA A 35 23.44 20.19 4.48
C ALA A 35 23.98 19.87 3.08
N ARG A 36 25.23 19.41 3.01
CA ARG A 36 25.89 19.01 1.75
C ARG A 36 26.24 17.53 1.79
N ARG A 37 25.79 16.76 0.79
CA ARG A 37 26.12 15.34 0.58
C ARG A 37 27.60 15.21 0.15
N LYS A 38 28.12 13.98 0.23
CA LYS A 38 29.52 13.67 -0.13
C LYS A 38 29.82 13.91 -1.61
N ASP A 39 28.82 13.81 -2.47
CA ASP A 39 28.88 14.09 -3.91
C ASP A 39 28.83 15.59 -4.25
N GLY A 40 28.67 16.46 -3.25
CA GLY A 40 28.62 17.91 -3.42
C GLY A 40 27.21 18.52 -3.54
N THR A 41 26.16 17.71 -3.66
CA THR A 41 24.77 18.20 -3.73
C THR A 41 24.28 18.71 -2.37
N THR A 42 23.38 19.70 -2.35
CA THR A 42 22.82 20.27 -1.11
C THR A 42 21.39 19.79 -0.83
N PHE A 43 21.04 19.68 0.45
CA PHE A 43 19.70 19.35 0.90
C PHE A 43 19.29 20.04 2.20
N PRO A 44 18.03 20.50 2.32
CA PRO A 44 17.49 20.96 3.59
C PRO A 44 17.36 19.77 4.53
N CYS A 45 17.79 19.94 5.77
CA CYS A 45 17.64 18.96 6.83
C CYS A 45 17.36 19.63 8.17
N ILE A 46 16.69 18.92 9.06
CA ILE A 46 16.54 19.33 10.45
C ILE A 46 17.77 18.87 11.22
N LEU A 47 18.47 19.82 11.85
CA LEU A 47 19.51 19.56 12.83
C LEU A 47 18.94 19.77 14.24
N GLY A 48 19.02 18.73 15.07
CA GLY A 48 18.67 18.77 16.49
C GLY A 48 19.87 18.45 17.38
N LEU A 49 19.94 19.09 18.55
CA LEU A 49 20.96 18.86 19.58
C LEU A 49 20.28 18.53 20.91
N SER A 50 20.57 17.35 21.44
CA SER A 50 20.01 16.82 22.69
C SER A 50 21.09 16.59 23.74
N GLU A 51 20.80 16.91 24.99
CA GLU A 51 21.65 16.58 26.15
C GLU A 51 21.32 15.17 26.63
N VAL A 52 22.33 14.34 26.83
CA VAL A 52 22.18 13.02 27.45
C VAL A 52 23.12 12.95 28.65
N LEU A 53 22.58 12.62 29.81
CA LEU A 53 23.36 12.35 31.02
C LEU A 53 23.75 10.87 31.03
N ASN A 54 25.05 10.59 30.95
CA ASN A 54 25.58 9.23 30.98
C ASN A 54 26.69 9.13 32.03
N ASN A 55 26.54 8.23 33.01
CA ASN A 55 27.49 8.00 34.11
C ASN A 55 27.99 9.28 34.80
N GLY A 56 27.10 10.24 35.07
CA GLY A 56 27.44 11.51 35.73
C GLY A 56 28.15 12.53 34.83
N SER A 57 28.43 12.19 33.57
CA SER A 57 28.97 13.10 32.55
C SER A 57 27.87 13.56 31.58
N ARG A 58 27.88 14.85 31.22
CA ARG A 58 26.95 15.41 30.23
C ARG A 58 27.52 15.18 28.83
N GLN A 59 26.76 14.48 27.99
CA GLN A 59 27.07 14.28 26.58
C GLN A 59 26.05 15.03 25.72
N PHE A 60 26.48 15.49 24.55
CA PHE A 60 25.63 16.17 23.58
C PHE A 60 25.54 15.31 22.33
N VAL A 61 24.33 14.93 21.94
CA VAL A 61 24.06 14.13 20.75
C VAL A 61 23.37 15.02 19.71
N GLY A 62 23.98 15.12 18.53
CA GLY A 62 23.38 15.77 17.37
C GLY A 62 22.73 14.73 16.47
N PHE A 63 21.52 15.01 15.96
CA PHE A 63 20.88 14.20 14.92
C PHE A 63 20.51 15.08 13.73
N ILE A 64 20.56 14.47 12.54
CA ILE A 64 20.18 15.09 11.28
C ILE A 64 19.03 14.28 10.70
N LYS A 65 17.94 14.95 10.31
CA LYS A 65 16.77 14.33 9.67
C LYS A 65 16.56 14.98 8.30
N ASP A 66 16.56 14.19 7.23
CA ASP A 66 16.19 14.65 5.89
C ASP A 66 14.65 14.77 5.82
N GLU A 67 14.13 15.99 5.70
CA GLU A 67 12.68 16.19 5.56
C GLU A 67 12.14 15.70 4.23
N ARG A 68 12.99 15.65 3.18
CA ARG A 68 12.57 15.24 1.85
C ARG A 68 12.30 13.75 1.78
N GLU A 69 13.11 12.92 2.44
CA GLU A 69 12.86 11.47 2.52
C GLU A 69 11.55 11.15 3.26
N ALA A 70 11.25 11.87 4.35
CA ALA A 70 10.00 11.69 5.10
C ALA A 70 8.77 12.17 4.31
N SER A 71 8.86 13.33 3.64
CA SER A 71 7.78 13.86 2.80
C SER A 71 7.54 13.01 1.55
N ASP A 72 8.60 12.52 0.93
CA ASP A 72 8.53 11.72 -0.29
C ASP A 72 7.97 10.33 -0.01
N SER A 73 8.41 9.67 1.08
CA SER A 73 7.83 8.39 1.49
C SER A 73 6.33 8.50 1.79
N LEU A 74 5.87 9.59 2.41
CA LEU A 74 4.44 9.83 2.62
C LEU A 74 3.68 10.05 1.31
N LEU A 75 4.28 10.73 0.34
CA LEU A 75 3.67 10.93 -0.97
C LEU A 75 3.53 9.61 -1.74
N PHE A 76 4.56 8.76 -1.72
CA PHE A 76 4.57 7.45 -2.37
C PHE A 76 3.65 6.43 -1.69
N ASN A 77 3.34 6.62 -0.41
CA ASN A 77 2.31 5.83 0.27
C ASN A 77 0.87 6.21 -0.17
N ILE A 78 0.69 7.37 -0.83
CA ILE A 78 -0.63 7.88 -1.24
C ILE A 78 -0.82 7.77 -2.76
N LEU A 79 0.26 7.92 -3.54
CA LEU A 79 0.25 7.89 -5.00
C LEU A 79 1.32 6.91 -5.50
N PRO A 80 1.06 6.17 -6.59
CA PRO A 80 2.11 5.40 -7.26
C PRO A 80 3.32 6.28 -7.58
N GLU A 81 4.53 5.71 -7.47
CA GLU A 81 5.79 6.47 -7.58
C GLU A 81 5.88 7.28 -8.88
N HIS A 82 5.59 6.66 -10.03
CA HIS A 82 5.58 7.34 -11.33
C HIS A 82 4.57 8.50 -11.41
N ILE A 83 3.40 8.37 -10.76
CA ILE A 83 2.38 9.42 -10.69
C ILE A 83 2.84 10.56 -9.78
N ALA A 84 3.44 10.22 -8.63
CA ALA A 84 3.96 11.20 -7.68
C ALA A 84 5.09 12.05 -8.29
N HIS A 85 5.99 11.42 -9.05
CA HIS A 85 7.04 12.14 -9.78
C HIS A 85 6.48 13.08 -10.85
N ARG A 86 5.50 12.60 -11.64
CA ARG A 86 4.85 13.44 -12.66
C ARG A 86 4.09 14.60 -12.03
N LEU A 87 3.38 14.38 -10.93
CA LEU A 87 2.63 15.43 -10.23
C LEU A 87 3.55 16.52 -9.64
N LYS A 88 4.77 16.13 -9.21
CA LYS A 88 5.81 17.08 -8.78
C LYS A 88 6.36 17.91 -9.95
N ALA A 89 6.52 17.30 -11.12
CA ALA A 89 7.10 17.95 -12.29
C ALA A 89 6.10 18.86 -13.03
N ASP A 90 4.86 18.37 -13.18
CA ASP A 90 3.73 19.08 -13.76
C ASP A 90 2.49 18.82 -12.88
N PRO A 91 2.12 19.77 -12.01
CA PRO A 91 0.90 19.70 -11.19
C PRO A 91 -0.41 19.67 -12.01
N GLY A 92 -0.33 19.67 -13.34
CA GLY A 92 -1.44 19.55 -14.27
C GLY A 92 -2.21 18.23 -14.19
N HIS A 93 -3.27 18.14 -14.98
CA HIS A 93 -4.21 17.03 -15.00
C HIS A 93 -3.53 15.74 -15.48
N ILE A 94 -3.27 14.81 -14.55
CA ILE A 94 -2.78 13.46 -14.88
C ILE A 94 -3.98 12.60 -15.26
N ALA A 95 -4.07 12.22 -16.52
CA ALA A 95 -5.06 11.30 -17.06
C ALA A 95 -4.43 10.48 -18.19
N ASP A 96 -4.11 9.22 -17.89
CA ASP A 96 -3.47 8.30 -18.83
C ASP A 96 -4.46 7.23 -19.27
N HIS A 97 -4.44 6.92 -20.57
CA HIS A 97 -5.27 5.88 -21.18
C HIS A 97 -4.50 4.56 -21.25
N TYR A 98 -5.16 3.48 -20.84
CA TYR A 98 -4.63 2.12 -20.93
C TYR A 98 -5.65 1.23 -21.64
N ASP A 99 -5.23 0.57 -22.71
CA ASP A 99 -6.15 -0.23 -23.54
C ASP A 99 -6.45 -1.61 -22.95
N ASN A 100 -5.48 -2.20 -22.27
CA ASN A 100 -5.57 -3.58 -21.80
C ASN A 100 -5.16 -3.68 -20.33
N THR A 101 -6.05 -3.24 -19.44
CA THR A 101 -5.82 -3.30 -18.00
C THR A 101 -6.74 -4.32 -17.36
N THR A 102 -6.18 -5.20 -16.55
CA THR A 102 -6.93 -6.14 -15.70
C THR A 102 -7.17 -5.52 -14.33
N ILE A 103 -8.42 -5.55 -13.88
CA ILE A 103 -8.88 -5.02 -12.59
C ILE A 103 -9.44 -6.16 -11.76
N LEU A 104 -9.09 -6.18 -10.48
CA LEU A 104 -9.63 -7.09 -9.48
C LEU A 104 -10.31 -6.32 -8.35
N PHE A 105 -11.51 -6.76 -7.98
CA PHE A 105 -12.18 -6.40 -6.75
C PHE A 105 -12.31 -7.64 -5.85
N ALA A 106 -11.99 -7.50 -4.57
CA ALA A 106 -12.17 -8.53 -3.57
C ALA A 106 -12.90 -7.96 -2.34
N ASP A 107 -14.03 -8.54 -1.96
CA ASP A 107 -14.94 -8.01 -0.92
C ASP A 107 -15.29 -9.07 0.13
N ILE A 108 -15.50 -8.66 1.39
CA ILE A 108 -15.80 -9.59 2.48
C ILE A 108 -17.29 -9.94 2.46
N VAL A 109 -17.58 -11.24 2.39
CA VAL A 109 -18.95 -11.74 2.45
C VAL A 109 -19.58 -11.43 3.80
N GLY A 110 -20.70 -10.70 3.79
CA GLY A 110 -21.49 -10.39 4.98
C GLY A 110 -20.79 -9.42 5.93
N PHE A 111 -19.93 -8.54 5.42
CA PHE A 111 -19.18 -7.59 6.24
C PHE A 111 -20.08 -6.70 7.11
N THR A 112 -21.13 -6.09 6.55
CA THR A 112 -22.06 -5.24 7.30
C THR A 112 -22.66 -5.95 8.51
N ASP A 113 -23.18 -7.16 8.32
CA ASP A 113 -23.78 -7.95 9.41
C ASP A 113 -22.73 -8.36 10.45
N ARG A 114 -21.52 -8.69 10.01
CA ARG A 114 -20.40 -9.05 10.89
C ARG A 114 -19.97 -7.86 11.76
N THR A 115 -19.72 -6.72 11.14
CA THR A 115 -19.21 -5.52 11.82
C THR A 115 -20.19 -4.95 12.84
N SER A 116 -21.50 -5.17 12.67
CA SER A 116 -22.52 -4.77 13.65
C SER A 116 -22.32 -5.39 15.05
N LYS A 117 -21.54 -6.48 15.14
CA LYS A 117 -21.24 -7.22 16.37
C LYS A 117 -19.81 -7.00 16.87
N MET A 118 -19.00 -6.23 16.15
CA MET A 118 -17.60 -5.99 16.45
C MET A 118 -17.40 -4.58 16.97
N SER A 119 -16.39 -4.38 17.83
CA SER A 119 -15.97 -3.02 18.14
C SER A 119 -15.31 -2.39 16.91
N PRO A 120 -15.38 -1.05 16.72
CA PRO A 120 -14.68 -0.39 15.61
C PRO A 120 -13.18 -0.71 15.57
N HIS A 121 -12.56 -0.87 16.74
CA HIS A 121 -11.16 -1.28 16.86
C HIS A 121 -10.92 -2.67 16.27
N ASP A 122 -11.79 -3.64 16.57
CA ASP A 122 -11.66 -5.00 16.06
C ASP A 122 -11.90 -5.07 14.55
N VAL A 123 -12.82 -4.25 14.02
CA VAL A 123 -13.05 -4.14 12.57
C VAL A 123 -11.78 -3.66 11.87
N VAL A 124 -11.19 -2.57 12.37
CA VAL A 124 -9.94 -2.03 11.80
C VAL A 124 -8.79 -3.02 11.94
N SER A 125 -8.66 -3.70 13.09
CA SER A 125 -7.61 -4.71 13.29
C SER A 125 -7.75 -5.89 12.34
N MET A 126 -8.97 -6.38 12.13
CA MET A 126 -9.25 -7.46 11.18
C MET A 126 -8.91 -7.04 9.74
N LEU A 127 -9.38 -5.85 9.32
CA LEU A 127 -9.09 -5.31 8.00
C LEU A 127 -7.58 -5.11 7.80
N ASN A 128 -6.88 -4.60 8.82
CA ASN A 128 -5.43 -4.39 8.73
C ASN A 128 -4.67 -5.71 8.58
N ASP A 129 -5.01 -6.77 9.33
CA ASP A 129 -4.35 -8.08 9.20
C ASP A 129 -4.53 -8.64 7.79
N ILE A 130 -5.78 -8.70 7.31
CA ILE A 130 -6.06 -9.30 6.00
C ILE A 130 -5.50 -8.46 4.84
N PHE A 131 -5.65 -7.13 4.88
CA PHE A 131 -5.13 -6.27 3.81
C PHE A 131 -3.62 -6.16 3.81
N SER A 132 -2.94 -6.27 4.96
CA SER A 132 -1.47 -6.32 4.98
C SER A 132 -0.94 -7.57 4.26
N ARG A 133 -1.66 -8.70 4.33
CA ARG A 133 -1.33 -9.91 3.57
C ARG A 133 -1.53 -9.71 2.07
N PHE A 134 -2.57 -8.97 1.69
CA PHE A 134 -2.83 -8.66 0.28
C PHE A 134 -1.80 -7.66 -0.26
N ASP A 135 -1.46 -6.63 0.51
CA ASP A 135 -0.42 -5.65 0.17
C ASP A 135 0.91 -6.37 -0.12
N TYR A 136 1.27 -7.34 0.72
CA TYR A 136 2.45 -8.17 0.50
C TYR A 136 2.39 -9.00 -0.81
N LEU A 137 1.21 -9.53 -1.17
CA LEU A 137 1.02 -10.21 -2.46
C LEU A 137 1.07 -9.23 -3.65
N VAL A 138 0.57 -8.00 -3.49
CA VAL A 138 0.64 -6.95 -4.51
C VAL A 138 2.10 -6.68 -4.88
N ASP A 139 3.00 -6.61 -3.89
CA ASP A 139 4.43 -6.45 -4.10
C ASP A 139 5.06 -7.65 -4.84
N ILE A 140 4.71 -8.89 -4.46
CA ILE A 140 5.23 -10.11 -5.11
C ILE A 140 4.87 -10.15 -6.60
N TYR A 141 3.62 -9.79 -6.91
CA TYR A 141 3.08 -9.90 -8.25
C TYR A 141 3.28 -8.64 -9.10
N ASP A 142 3.98 -7.64 -8.56
CA ASP A 142 4.20 -6.34 -9.21
C ASP A 142 2.89 -5.78 -9.79
N LEU A 143 1.93 -5.60 -8.87
CA LEU A 143 0.61 -5.06 -9.15
C LEU A 143 0.45 -3.70 -8.48
N ASN A 144 -0.57 -2.96 -8.89
CA ASN A 144 -0.89 -1.67 -8.28
C ASN A 144 -2.15 -1.79 -7.42
N LYS A 145 -2.02 -1.58 -6.11
CA LYS A 145 -3.16 -1.35 -5.22
C LYS A 145 -3.72 0.03 -5.53
N VAL A 146 -4.99 0.09 -5.92
CA VAL A 146 -5.65 1.36 -6.25
C VAL A 146 -6.18 2.01 -4.97
N LYS A 147 -7.06 1.31 -4.27
CA LYS A 147 -7.68 1.78 -3.02
C LYS A 147 -8.38 0.65 -2.29
N THR A 148 -8.79 0.95 -1.07
CA THR A 148 -9.82 0.18 -0.36
C THR A 148 -11.12 0.99 -0.31
N ILE A 149 -12.26 0.30 -0.43
CA ILE A 149 -13.60 0.91 -0.34
C ILE A 149 -14.36 0.15 0.74
N GLY A 150 -14.24 0.61 1.99
CA GLY A 150 -14.71 -0.18 3.14
C GLY A 150 -13.91 -1.48 3.27
N ASP A 151 -14.58 -2.61 3.09
CA ASP A 151 -14.03 -3.97 3.09
C ASP A 151 -13.63 -4.48 1.70
N CYS A 152 -13.87 -3.70 0.66
CA CYS A 152 -13.47 -4.04 -0.69
C CYS A 152 -12.03 -3.62 -0.98
N TYR A 153 -11.25 -4.52 -1.57
CA TYR A 153 -9.85 -4.34 -1.96
C TYR A 153 -9.71 -4.33 -3.48
N MET A 154 -9.15 -3.24 -4.03
CA MET A 154 -9.04 -3.01 -5.48
C MET A 154 -7.58 -3.03 -5.95
N VAL A 155 -7.29 -3.87 -6.95
CA VAL A 155 -5.96 -4.04 -7.55
C VAL A 155 -6.04 -3.96 -9.06
N THR A 156 -4.99 -3.48 -9.69
CA THR A 156 -4.87 -3.41 -11.14
C THR A 156 -3.51 -3.88 -11.66
N SER A 157 -3.49 -4.34 -12.91
CA SER A 157 -2.30 -4.71 -13.65
C SER A 157 -1.60 -3.54 -14.35
N ILE A 158 -1.98 -2.28 -14.09
CA ILE A 158 -1.25 -1.13 -14.64
C ILE A 158 0.23 -1.34 -14.29
N PRO A 159 1.14 -1.31 -15.27
CA PRO A 159 2.55 -1.59 -15.00
C PRO A 159 3.15 -0.49 -14.11
N SER A 160 3.98 -0.89 -13.15
CA SER A 160 4.89 -0.01 -12.44
C SER A 160 5.97 0.53 -13.39
N ASP A 161 6.47 -0.34 -14.29
CA ASP A 161 7.35 -0.04 -15.43
C ASP A 161 7.07 -1.02 -16.61
N GLU A 162 6.66 -0.49 -17.77
CA GLU A 162 6.56 -1.03 -19.16
C GLU A 162 6.49 -2.56 -19.48
N LEU A 163 6.20 -3.47 -18.56
CA LEU A 163 6.02 -4.90 -18.84
C LEU A 163 4.56 -5.18 -19.25
N GLU A 164 4.24 -4.85 -20.51
CA GLU A 164 2.88 -4.90 -21.08
C GLU A 164 2.30 -6.31 -21.31
N HIS A 165 3.05 -7.41 -21.12
CA HIS A 165 2.67 -8.69 -21.74
C HIS A 165 2.01 -9.74 -20.83
N ASP A 166 2.08 -9.63 -19.49
CA ASP A 166 1.56 -10.67 -18.59
C ASP A 166 0.69 -10.15 -17.43
N GLY A 167 0.31 -8.86 -17.44
CA GLY A 167 -0.45 -8.24 -16.35
C GLY A 167 -1.73 -8.98 -15.94
N CYS A 168 -2.50 -9.49 -16.92
CA CYS A 168 -3.68 -10.30 -16.65
C CYS A 168 -3.34 -11.61 -15.92
N ALA A 169 -2.25 -12.28 -16.33
CA ALA A 169 -1.79 -13.51 -15.71
C ALA A 169 -1.32 -13.26 -14.27
N ARG A 170 -0.62 -12.15 -14.00
CA ARG A 170 -0.21 -11.75 -12.65
C ARG A 170 -1.42 -11.52 -11.74
N VAL A 171 -2.44 -10.80 -12.22
CA VAL A 171 -3.69 -10.60 -11.46
C VAL A 171 -4.42 -11.93 -11.19
N CYS A 172 -4.48 -12.85 -12.16
CA CYS A 172 -5.10 -14.16 -11.96
C CYS A 172 -4.34 -15.01 -10.91
N ARG A 173 -2.99 -14.99 -10.91
CA ARG A 173 -2.19 -15.68 -9.89
C ARG A 173 -2.36 -15.04 -8.51
N PHE A 174 -2.32 -13.71 -8.45
CA PHE A 174 -2.61 -12.95 -7.24
C PHE A 174 -3.98 -13.33 -6.66
N ALA A 175 -5.04 -13.43 -7.48
CA ALA A 175 -6.37 -13.79 -7.03
C ALA A 175 -6.43 -15.19 -6.39
N LEU A 176 -5.71 -16.15 -6.96
CA LEU A 176 -5.61 -17.52 -6.41
C LEU A 176 -4.88 -17.53 -5.06
N ASP A 177 -3.79 -16.78 -4.94
CA ASP A 177 -3.03 -16.68 -3.69
C ASP A 177 -3.73 -15.83 -2.64
N LEU A 178 -4.52 -14.84 -3.04
CA LEU A 178 -5.41 -14.07 -2.17
C LEU A 178 -6.38 -15.01 -1.43
N LEU A 179 -7.03 -15.93 -2.15
CA LEU A 179 -7.91 -16.91 -1.51
C LEU A 179 -7.17 -17.89 -0.60
N LYS A 180 -5.91 -18.24 -0.90
CA LYS A 180 -5.06 -19.03 0.02
C LYS A 180 -4.71 -18.25 1.28
N ALA A 181 -4.35 -16.97 1.15
CA ALA A 181 -4.08 -16.10 2.30
C ALA A 181 -5.30 -15.94 3.21
N VAL A 182 -6.51 -15.89 2.63
CA VAL A 182 -7.78 -15.93 3.39
C VAL A 182 -7.94 -17.26 4.14
N GLN A 183 -7.62 -18.39 3.51
CA GLN A 183 -7.65 -19.69 4.18
C GLN A 183 -6.65 -19.76 5.33
N GLU A 184 -5.43 -19.27 5.14
CA GLU A 184 -4.40 -19.20 6.19
C GLU A 184 -4.82 -18.30 7.35
N PHE A 185 -5.41 -17.14 7.05
CA PHE A 185 -5.98 -16.25 8.06
C PHE A 185 -7.06 -16.98 8.88
N ASN A 186 -7.96 -17.70 8.22
CA ASN A 186 -9.00 -18.47 8.91
C ASN A 186 -8.44 -19.62 9.75
N ASN A 187 -7.41 -20.32 9.26
CA ASN A 187 -6.74 -21.41 9.98
C ASN A 187 -6.00 -20.92 11.23
N ALA A 188 -5.58 -19.65 11.25
CA ALA A 188 -4.97 -19.04 12.43
C ALA A 188 -5.99 -18.77 13.57
N GLY A 189 -7.29 -18.99 13.33
CA GLY A 189 -8.34 -18.86 14.34
C GLY A 189 -8.60 -17.39 14.74
N PRO A 190 -9.06 -16.55 13.80
CA PRO A 190 -9.31 -15.14 14.08
C PRO A 190 -10.42 -14.99 15.13
N GLN A 191 -10.27 -14.02 16.02
CA GLN A 191 -11.16 -13.80 17.17
C GLN A 191 -12.65 -13.75 16.80
N HIS A 192 -12.98 -13.15 15.65
CA HIS A 192 -14.35 -12.95 15.18
C HIS A 192 -14.81 -14.00 14.17
N GLY A 193 -14.14 -15.16 14.14
CA GLY A 193 -14.47 -16.28 13.27
C GLY A 193 -14.05 -16.09 11.81
N PRO A 194 -14.16 -17.15 10.99
CA PRO A 194 -13.60 -17.17 9.65
C PRO A 194 -14.31 -16.19 8.73
N ILE A 195 -13.57 -15.58 7.80
CA ILE A 195 -14.09 -14.70 6.75
C ILE A 195 -14.12 -15.42 5.41
N SER A 196 -14.88 -14.89 4.45
CA SER A 196 -14.91 -15.37 3.08
C SER A 196 -14.93 -14.19 2.14
N PHE A 197 -14.33 -14.34 0.97
CA PHE A 197 -14.24 -13.28 -0.02
C PHE A 197 -14.98 -13.63 -1.29
N ARG A 198 -15.63 -12.65 -1.92
CA ARG A 198 -15.97 -12.71 -3.35
C ARG A 198 -14.87 -12.00 -4.11
N VAL A 199 -14.47 -12.56 -5.25
CA VAL A 199 -13.46 -11.93 -6.12
C VAL A 199 -14.02 -11.81 -7.53
N GLY A 200 -13.92 -10.61 -8.10
CA GLY A 200 -14.34 -10.30 -9.47
C GLY A 200 -13.19 -9.72 -10.28
N ILE A 201 -13.00 -10.22 -11.50
CA ILE A 201 -11.94 -9.76 -12.40
C ILE A 201 -12.51 -9.41 -13.77
N ALA A 202 -12.09 -8.29 -14.33
CA ALA A 202 -12.33 -7.96 -15.73
C ALA A 202 -11.10 -7.31 -16.36
N THR A 203 -10.99 -7.43 -17.69
CA THR A 203 -9.94 -6.80 -18.49
C THR A 203 -10.58 -5.88 -19.52
N GLY A 204 -9.99 -4.70 -19.73
CA GLY A 204 -10.38 -3.81 -20.82
C GLY A 204 -9.80 -2.41 -20.67
N GLN A 205 -10.34 -1.48 -21.45
CA GLN A 205 -9.86 -0.11 -21.50
C GLN A 205 -10.23 0.66 -20.23
N VAL A 206 -9.26 1.42 -19.72
CA VAL A 206 -9.41 2.30 -18.56
C VAL A 206 -8.65 3.62 -18.76
N VAL A 207 -9.09 4.62 -18.02
CA VAL A 207 -8.37 5.87 -17.79
C VAL A 207 -7.95 5.87 -16.32
N ALA A 208 -6.66 6.01 -16.05
CA ALA A 208 -6.17 6.23 -14.70
C ALA A 208 -5.73 7.69 -14.56
N GLY A 209 -5.99 8.30 -13.41
CA GLY A 209 -5.68 9.72 -13.26
C GLY A 209 -5.80 10.22 -11.85
N VAL A 210 -5.28 11.43 -11.64
CA VAL A 210 -5.33 12.13 -10.36
C VAL A 210 -6.38 13.22 -10.42
N VAL A 211 -7.30 13.20 -9.46
CA VAL A 211 -8.36 14.20 -9.31
C VAL A 211 -8.22 14.93 -7.97
N GLY A 212 -8.54 16.23 -7.99
CA GLY A 212 -8.54 17.09 -6.81
C GLY A 212 -7.29 17.96 -6.69
N THR A 213 -7.41 19.07 -5.95
CA THR A 213 -6.34 20.07 -5.80
C THR A 213 -5.80 20.19 -4.37
N LYS A 214 -6.50 19.61 -3.39
CA LYS A 214 -6.12 19.62 -1.96
C LYS A 214 -5.95 18.23 -1.36
N ARG A 215 -6.62 17.24 -1.94
CA ARG A 215 -6.54 15.82 -1.60
C ARG A 215 -6.51 15.07 -2.91
N PHE A 216 -5.30 14.87 -3.42
CA PHE A 216 -5.11 14.12 -4.65
C PHE A 216 -5.63 12.71 -4.46
N LEU A 217 -6.55 12.30 -5.34
CA LEU A 217 -7.06 10.95 -5.41
C LEU A 217 -6.64 10.37 -6.76
N PHE A 218 -5.72 9.41 -6.72
CA PHE A 218 -5.50 8.55 -7.88
C PHE A 218 -6.63 7.53 -7.95
N ASP A 219 -7.29 7.45 -9.11
CA ASP A 219 -8.38 6.51 -9.32
C ASP A 219 -8.43 6.06 -10.78
N MET A 220 -9.29 5.09 -11.04
CA MET A 220 -9.51 4.53 -12.36
C MET A 220 -10.96 4.65 -12.78
N TRP A 221 -11.16 5.02 -14.05
CA TRP A 221 -12.45 5.11 -14.69
C TRP A 221 -12.46 4.27 -15.95
N GLY A 222 -13.58 3.62 -16.21
CA GLY A 222 -13.71 2.79 -17.39
C GLY A 222 -14.80 1.77 -17.21
N ASP A 223 -15.22 1.23 -18.34
CA ASP A 223 -16.21 0.19 -18.35
C ASP A 223 -15.71 -1.10 -17.67
N ALA A 224 -14.44 -1.44 -17.91
CA ALA A 224 -13.79 -2.59 -17.28
C ALA A 224 -13.82 -2.53 -15.74
N VAL A 225 -13.65 -1.33 -15.15
CA VAL A 225 -13.74 -1.13 -13.70
C VAL A 225 -15.14 -1.48 -13.19
N ASN A 226 -16.18 -0.98 -13.87
CA ASN A 226 -17.57 -1.26 -13.50
C ASN A 226 -17.89 -2.74 -13.66
N VAL A 227 -17.46 -3.37 -14.75
CA VAL A 227 -17.69 -4.79 -15.00
C VAL A 227 -16.98 -5.65 -13.95
N ALA A 228 -15.73 -5.36 -13.59
CA ALA A 228 -15.00 -6.06 -12.53
C ALA A 228 -15.75 -5.98 -11.18
N ALA A 229 -16.24 -4.79 -10.82
CA ALA A 229 -17.06 -4.61 -9.62
C ALA A 229 -18.36 -5.43 -9.67
N ARG A 230 -19.02 -5.55 -10.84
CA ARG A 230 -20.19 -6.43 -10.98
C ARG A 230 -19.84 -7.92 -10.92
N MET A 231 -18.67 -8.30 -11.40
CA MET A 231 -18.18 -9.67 -11.27
C MET A 231 -17.96 -10.03 -9.81
N GLU A 232 -17.47 -9.11 -8.98
CA GLU A 232 -17.34 -9.34 -7.53
C GLU A 232 -18.73 -9.43 -6.89
N GLN A 233 -19.59 -8.43 -7.09
CA GLN A 233 -20.89 -8.33 -6.41
C GLN A 233 -21.81 -9.51 -6.68
N SER A 234 -21.76 -10.07 -7.90
CA SER A 234 -22.52 -11.27 -8.28
C SER A 234 -21.76 -12.58 -8.04
N GLY A 235 -20.52 -12.49 -7.57
CA GLY A 235 -19.61 -13.60 -7.31
C GLY A 235 -20.09 -14.52 -6.18
N LEU A 236 -19.51 -15.71 -6.12
CA LEU A 236 -19.77 -16.67 -5.06
C LEU A 236 -18.69 -16.59 -3.98
N PRO A 237 -19.01 -16.84 -2.70
CA PRO A 237 -18.02 -16.89 -1.63
C PRO A 237 -16.87 -17.86 -1.94
N ASN A 238 -15.65 -17.40 -1.72
CA ASN A 238 -14.37 -18.06 -1.96
C ASN A 238 -14.20 -18.58 -3.40
N GLN A 239 -14.75 -17.85 -4.37
CA GLN A 239 -14.56 -18.10 -5.79
C GLN A 239 -14.13 -16.83 -6.51
N ILE A 240 -13.42 -17.03 -7.62
CA ILE A 240 -12.91 -15.96 -8.48
C ILE A 240 -13.73 -15.96 -9.76
N GLN A 241 -14.57 -14.94 -9.89
CA GLN A 241 -15.42 -14.75 -11.05
C GLN A 241 -14.75 -13.83 -12.07
N VAL A 242 -14.76 -14.21 -13.33
CA VAL A 242 -14.08 -13.49 -14.40
C VAL A 242 -14.96 -13.34 -15.64
N THR A 243 -14.65 -12.32 -16.43
CA THR A 243 -15.22 -12.12 -17.78
C THR A 243 -14.48 -12.96 -18.83
N LYS A 244 -15.03 -13.02 -20.05
CA LYS A 244 -14.39 -13.71 -21.18
C LYS A 244 -13.08 -13.06 -21.60
N GLU A 245 -12.99 -11.74 -21.50
CA GLU A 245 -11.81 -10.95 -21.83
C GLU A 245 -10.60 -11.35 -20.98
N VAL A 246 -10.83 -11.70 -19.71
CA VAL A 246 -9.78 -12.24 -18.82
C VAL A 246 -9.26 -13.58 -19.34
N ILE A 247 -10.14 -14.48 -19.81
CA ILE A 247 -9.72 -15.77 -20.37
C ILE A 247 -8.82 -15.57 -21.59
N ASN A 248 -9.22 -14.64 -22.48
CA ASN A 248 -8.44 -14.34 -23.67
C ASN A 248 -7.06 -13.74 -23.34
N SER A 249 -6.95 -13.03 -22.21
CA SER A 249 -5.75 -12.27 -21.83
C SER A 249 -4.82 -13.01 -20.85
N ALA A 250 -5.33 -13.98 -20.08
CA ALA A 250 -4.58 -14.67 -19.03
C ALA A 250 -3.53 -15.66 -19.57
N GLY A 251 -3.69 -16.13 -20.81
CA GLY A 251 -2.80 -17.12 -21.41
C GLY A 251 -3.14 -18.57 -21.02
N PRO A 252 -2.34 -19.56 -21.48
CA PRO A 252 -2.70 -20.98 -21.50
C PRO A 252 -2.50 -21.73 -20.18
N ASP A 253 -2.03 -21.04 -19.13
CA ASP A 253 -1.69 -21.67 -17.85
C ASP A 253 -2.86 -21.76 -16.88
N PHE A 254 -4.01 -21.16 -17.22
CA PHE A 254 -5.15 -21.05 -16.33
C PHE A 254 -6.29 -21.99 -16.74
N SER A 255 -6.98 -22.51 -15.73
CA SER A 255 -8.20 -23.30 -15.90
C SER A 255 -9.41 -22.48 -15.54
N PHE A 256 -10.35 -22.37 -16.48
CA PHE A 256 -11.60 -21.65 -16.32
C PHE A 256 -12.79 -22.57 -16.54
N GLU A 257 -13.86 -22.33 -15.79
CA GLU A 257 -15.12 -23.08 -15.88
C GLU A 257 -16.27 -22.11 -16.18
N LEU A 258 -17.12 -22.40 -17.17
CA LEU A 258 -18.28 -21.57 -17.45
C LEU A 258 -19.27 -21.67 -16.27
N ARG A 259 -19.57 -20.54 -15.64
CA ARG A 259 -20.64 -20.42 -14.62
C ARG A 259 -22.01 -20.37 -15.28
N GLY A 260 -22.08 -19.71 -16.44
CA GLY A 260 -23.29 -19.50 -17.23
C GLY A 260 -23.49 -18.03 -17.59
N THR A 261 -24.63 -17.71 -18.19
CA THR A 261 -24.99 -16.35 -18.59
C THR A 261 -25.74 -15.64 -17.45
N LEU A 262 -25.20 -14.53 -16.96
CA LEU A 262 -25.81 -13.70 -15.91
C LEU A 262 -26.27 -12.36 -16.48
N SER A 263 -27.39 -11.84 -15.98
CA SER A 263 -27.82 -10.47 -16.30
C SER A 263 -27.08 -9.47 -15.43
N ILE A 264 -26.16 -8.73 -16.04
CA ILE A 264 -25.33 -7.74 -15.36
C ILE A 264 -25.93 -6.34 -15.57
N LYS A 265 -26.15 -5.61 -14.45
CA LYS A 265 -26.75 -4.28 -14.47
C LYS A 265 -25.96 -3.33 -15.39
N GLY A 266 -26.64 -2.78 -16.40
CA GLY A 266 -26.04 -1.86 -17.39
C GLY A 266 -25.31 -2.55 -18.55
N LYS A 267 -25.24 -3.89 -18.56
CA LYS A 267 -24.64 -4.69 -19.64
C LYS A 267 -25.62 -5.65 -20.31
N GLY A 268 -26.62 -6.12 -19.56
CA GLY A 268 -27.49 -7.18 -20.02
C GLY A 268 -26.86 -8.56 -19.82
N PRO A 269 -27.25 -9.57 -20.61
CA PRO A 269 -26.73 -10.93 -20.47
C PRO A 269 -25.24 -11.00 -20.84
N MET A 270 -24.42 -11.53 -19.94
CA MET A 270 -23.00 -11.80 -20.16
C MET A 270 -22.66 -13.21 -19.73
N ASP A 271 -21.80 -13.89 -20.49
CA ASP A 271 -21.19 -15.15 -20.06
C ASP A 271 -20.13 -14.87 -19.00
N VAL A 272 -20.19 -15.67 -17.95
CA VAL A 272 -19.37 -15.50 -16.76
C VAL A 272 -18.67 -16.81 -16.43
N TYR A 273 -17.42 -16.72 -16.00
CA TYR A 273 -16.55 -17.87 -15.78
C TYR A 273 -15.95 -17.85 -14.38
N MET A 274 -15.55 -19.01 -13.90
CA MET A 274 -14.81 -19.17 -12.65
C MET A 274 -13.36 -19.53 -12.95
N LEU A 275 -12.42 -18.76 -12.41
CA LEU A 275 -11.01 -19.14 -12.39
C LEU A 275 -10.80 -20.20 -11.30
N LYS A 276 -10.31 -21.39 -11.69
CA LYS A 276 -10.17 -22.55 -10.80
C LYS A 276 -8.76 -22.79 -10.33
N SER A 277 -7.79 -22.66 -11.24
CA SER A 277 -6.38 -22.94 -10.95
C SER A 277 -5.47 -22.34 -12.02
N ALA A 278 -4.19 -22.29 -11.68
CA ALA A 278 -3.10 -22.01 -12.60
C ALA A 278 -2.09 -23.16 -12.55
N LYS A 279 -1.40 -23.45 -13.65
CA LYS A 279 -0.22 -24.33 -13.64
C LYS A 279 0.84 -23.73 -12.69
N ALA A 280 1.56 -24.61 -12.02
CA ALA A 280 2.59 -24.19 -11.08
C ALA A 280 3.69 -23.44 -11.84
N ASP A 281 3.85 -22.17 -11.52
CA ASP A 281 4.99 -21.39 -11.98
C ASP A 281 6.20 -21.74 -11.10
N MET A 282 7.23 -22.37 -11.67
CA MET A 282 8.42 -22.79 -10.93
C MET A 282 9.29 -21.60 -10.50
N GLN A 283 9.20 -20.45 -11.17
CA GLN A 283 10.09 -19.31 -10.92
C GLN A 283 9.59 -18.39 -9.80
N LEU A 284 8.28 -18.09 -9.73
CA LEU A 284 7.71 -17.20 -8.70
C LEU A 284 7.62 -17.85 -7.30
N ARG A 285 7.61 -19.19 -7.22
CA ARG A 285 7.47 -19.92 -5.95
C ARG A 285 8.64 -19.76 -4.99
N HIS A 286 9.87 -19.59 -5.50
CA HIS A 286 11.03 -19.35 -4.62
C HIS A 286 10.89 -18.01 -3.89
N SER A 287 10.44 -16.96 -4.58
CA SER A 287 10.27 -15.63 -4.00
C SER A 287 9.10 -15.54 -3.02
N ALA A 288 7.96 -16.17 -3.34
CA ALA A 288 6.78 -16.13 -2.47
C ALA A 288 6.92 -17.00 -1.21
N ALA A 289 7.56 -18.18 -1.31
CA ALA A 289 7.76 -19.06 -0.15
C ALA A 289 8.78 -18.50 0.85
N ASP A 290 9.86 -17.88 0.37
CA ASP A 290 10.88 -17.27 1.24
C ASP A 290 10.37 -16.02 1.97
N ALA A 291 9.40 -15.30 1.40
CA ALA A 291 8.96 -14.04 1.97
C ALA A 291 7.58 -14.12 2.68
N ALA A 292 6.78 -15.18 2.47
CA ALA A 292 5.68 -15.56 3.38
C ALA A 292 6.20 -15.92 4.80
N SER A 293 7.47 -16.33 4.93
CA SER A 293 8.14 -16.51 6.23
C SER A 293 8.49 -15.20 6.95
N LYS A 294 8.39 -14.06 6.26
CA LYS A 294 8.86 -12.74 6.71
C LYS A 294 7.75 -11.71 6.96
N VAL A 295 6.48 -12.09 6.92
CA VAL A 295 5.35 -11.18 7.20
C VAL A 295 5.59 -10.48 8.56
N PRO A 296 5.86 -9.17 8.59
CA PRO A 296 6.10 -8.47 9.84
C PRO A 296 4.80 -8.41 10.63
N ARG A 297 4.83 -8.75 11.92
CA ARG A 297 3.74 -8.36 12.82
C ARG A 297 3.71 -6.83 12.89
N SER A 298 2.53 -6.26 12.67
CA SER A 298 2.31 -4.80 12.64
C SER A 298 2.98 -4.10 13.85
N PRO A 299 3.71 -2.99 13.64
CA PRO A 299 4.30 -2.20 14.72
C PRO A 299 3.27 -1.41 15.55
N LEU A 300 2.01 -1.37 15.13
CA LEU A 300 0.93 -0.67 15.82
C LEU A 300 0.24 -1.57 16.86
N SER A 301 0.99 -2.13 17.81
CA SER A 301 0.37 -2.63 19.05
C SER A 301 0.16 -1.43 19.98
N ILE A 302 -0.98 -0.75 19.86
CA ILE A 302 -1.38 0.23 20.87
C ILE A 302 -1.69 -0.57 22.15
N ARG A 303 -0.77 -0.55 23.11
CA ARG A 303 -1.04 -1.09 24.44
C ARG A 303 -2.15 -0.24 25.07
N PRO A 304 -3.23 -0.82 25.58
CA PRO A 304 -4.22 -0.05 26.32
C PRO A 304 -3.55 0.52 27.57
N SER A 305 -3.50 1.85 27.66
CA SER A 305 -3.12 2.55 28.88
C SER A 305 -4.26 2.33 29.87
N SER A 306 -3.99 1.57 30.93
CA SER A 306 -4.86 1.45 32.09
C SER A 306 -4.90 2.80 32.81
N TYR A 307 -5.93 3.59 32.54
CA TYR A 307 -6.32 4.67 33.43
C TYR A 307 -7.03 4.06 34.65
N ASN A 308 -6.28 3.96 35.75
CA ASN A 308 -6.87 3.82 37.07
C ASN A 308 -7.53 5.16 37.43
N LEU A 309 -8.85 5.18 37.47
CA LEU A 309 -9.62 6.19 38.19
C LEU A 309 -9.70 5.74 39.65
N GLY A 310 -9.01 6.47 40.52
CA GLY A 310 -9.34 6.55 41.94
C GLY A 310 -10.40 7.61 42.19
#